data_AF-A0A293MGI9-F1
#
_entry.id   AF-A0A293MGI9-F1
#
_cell.length_a   1.000
_cell.length_b   1.000
_cell.length_c   1.000
_cell.angle_alpha   90.00
_cell.angle_beta   90.00
_cell.angle_gamma   90.00
#
_symmetry.space_group_name_H-M   'P 1'
#
loop_
_entity.id
_entity.type
_entity.pdbx_description
1 polymer ?
#
loop_
_entity_poly.entity_id
_entity_poly.type
_entity_poly.pdbx_seq_one_letter_code
_entity_poly.pdbx_strand_id
1 'polypeptide(L)'
;MDQWPPPVPGQTVVLPLNGVLLQARLPVDRTTGTSPPQSSPSQFRNAIPVPSVHEVDIFRCFLPILPHVQLLWELVIVTEPIVVMASSPSVCSEMVQALVSMIWPLRYCADYRPFFTIHDSEFKEYTSTNQALPSVILGVTNPFFAKTLQHWPHIIRIGDEFPPNSPQRHKIKKASNLRTLDSKPGLYTQYKPLLQKDKLLLKKLLKGIQTKRPSEVQSALLKRYLLELTQSFMIPLERYMASLMPLQRNISPYKGTPSLGPFKPDDFLRTLENAGPQLTTGIKGDWAALYRKFFRCSNF
;
A
#
# COMPACT_ATOMS: atom_id res chain seq x y z
N MET A 1 8.67 7.73 32.57
CA MET A 1 7.56 8.15 31.66
C MET A 1 6.31 7.29 31.94
N ASP A 2 6.20 6.72 33.15
CA ASP A 2 5.39 5.52 33.42
C ASP A 2 4.08 5.82 34.19
N GLN A 3 3.57 7.05 34.10
CA GLN A 3 2.36 7.47 34.83
C GLN A 3 1.13 7.64 33.92
N TRP A 4 1.22 7.24 32.65
CA TRP A 4 0.06 7.34 31.76
C TRP A 4 -0.91 6.19 32.06
N PRO A 5 -2.22 6.48 32.26
CA PRO A 5 -3.21 5.44 32.45
C PRO A 5 -3.31 4.59 31.17
N PRO A 6 -3.74 3.31 31.28
CA PRO A 6 -3.97 2.48 30.12
C PRO A 6 -5.00 3.13 29.19
N PRO A 7 -4.79 3.11 27.86
CA PRO A 7 -5.71 3.77 26.92
C PRO A 7 -7.06 3.04 26.88
N VAL A 8 -8.14 3.77 27.16
CA VAL A 8 -9.53 3.26 27.04
C VAL A 8 -10.23 3.98 25.89
N PRO A 9 -10.84 3.26 24.92
CA PRO A 9 -11.56 3.87 23.80
C PRO A 9 -12.61 4.89 24.25
N GLY A 10 -12.62 6.07 23.63
CA GLY A 10 -13.57 7.14 23.94
C GLY A 10 -13.22 8.01 25.14
N GLN A 11 -12.22 7.64 25.93
CA GLN A 11 -11.78 8.41 27.10
C GLN A 11 -10.98 9.65 26.67
N THR A 12 -11.16 10.73 27.42
CA THR A 12 -10.26 11.88 27.36
C THR A 12 -9.08 11.66 28.29
N VAL A 13 -7.87 11.76 27.77
CA VAL A 13 -6.61 11.65 28.53
C VAL A 13 -5.87 12.98 28.52
N VAL A 14 -5.17 13.24 29.60
CA VAL A 14 -4.29 14.39 29.78
C VAL A 14 -2.87 13.87 29.89
N LEU A 15 -2.05 14.18 28.89
CA LEU A 15 -0.70 13.62 28.72
C LEU A 15 0.32 14.74 28.90
N PRO A 16 1.03 14.80 30.05
CA PRO A 16 2.15 15.72 30.22
C PRO A 16 3.35 15.25 29.38
N LEU A 17 3.81 16.09 28.47
CA LEU A 17 4.95 15.85 27.60
C LEU A 17 5.81 17.11 27.50
N ASN A 18 7.06 17.06 27.96
CA ASN A 18 8.04 18.16 27.88
C ASN A 18 7.51 19.51 28.39
N GLY A 19 6.79 19.51 29.53
CA GLY A 19 6.22 20.75 30.11
C GLY A 19 4.94 21.24 29.43
N VAL A 20 4.47 20.57 28.38
CA VAL A 20 3.18 20.82 27.72
C VAL A 20 2.18 19.76 28.17
N LEU A 21 0.93 20.18 28.40
CA LEU A 21 -0.15 19.29 28.80
C LEU A 21 -1.06 19.06 27.59
N LEU A 22 -0.96 17.86 26.99
CA LEU A 22 -1.75 17.48 25.81
C LEU A 22 -3.07 16.88 26.26
N GLN A 23 -4.19 17.48 25.86
CA GLN A 23 -5.51 16.90 26.07
C GLN A 23 -5.95 16.18 24.79
N ALA A 24 -6.10 14.86 24.86
CA ALA A 24 -6.45 14.02 23.72
C ALA A 24 -7.70 13.19 24.02
N ARG A 25 -8.54 12.98 23.01
CA ARG A 25 -9.66 12.03 23.08
C ARG A 25 -9.30 10.77 22.31
N LEU A 26 -9.30 9.63 23.00
CA LEU A 26 -9.01 8.34 22.39
C LEU A 26 -10.18 7.94 21.47
N PRO A 27 -9.90 7.50 20.23
CA PRO A 27 -10.95 7.10 19.30
C PRO A 27 -11.73 5.89 19.83
N VAL A 28 -13.02 5.82 19.48
CA VAL A 28 -13.86 4.64 19.73
C VAL A 28 -13.87 3.80 18.46
N ASP A 29 -13.62 2.50 18.60
CA ASP A 29 -13.80 1.57 17.49
C ASP A 29 -15.27 1.57 17.07
N ARG A 30 -15.56 2.05 15.87
CA ARG A 30 -16.94 2.15 15.38
C ARG A 30 -17.49 0.81 14.89
N THR A 31 -16.65 -0.21 14.78
CA THR A 31 -17.04 -1.55 14.30
C THR A 31 -17.82 -2.35 15.35
N THR A 32 -17.65 -2.04 16.64
CA THR A 32 -18.26 -2.77 17.75
C THR A 32 -19.65 -2.26 18.17
N GLY A 33 -20.21 -1.26 17.47
CA GLY A 33 -21.57 -0.75 17.74
C GLY A 33 -21.75 -0.07 19.10
N THR A 34 -20.71 0.04 19.92
CA THR A 34 -20.74 0.77 21.19
C THR A 34 -20.83 2.27 20.92
N SER A 35 -21.96 2.86 21.32
CA SER A 35 -22.15 4.30 21.34
C SER A 35 -21.06 4.95 22.21
N PRO A 36 -20.45 6.06 21.77
CA PRO A 36 -19.47 6.75 22.59
C PRO A 36 -20.12 7.17 23.92
N PRO A 37 -19.40 7.08 25.06
CA PRO A 37 -19.91 7.62 26.31
C PRO A 37 -20.26 9.10 26.11
N GLN A 38 -21.46 9.48 26.57
CA GLN A 38 -22.00 10.84 26.44
C GLN A 38 -21.15 11.84 27.25
N SER A 39 -20.01 12.25 26.72
CA SER A 39 -19.28 13.41 27.19
C SER A 39 -19.75 14.65 26.42
N SER A 40 -20.16 15.69 27.14
CA SER A 40 -20.63 16.97 26.61
C SER A 40 -19.75 17.50 25.45
N PRO A 41 -20.32 17.76 24.25
CA PRO A 41 -19.58 18.16 23.05
C PRO A 41 -18.91 19.55 23.12
N SER A 42 -19.02 20.25 24.25
CA SER A 42 -18.57 21.64 24.44
C SER A 42 -17.08 21.81 24.75
N GLN A 43 -16.36 20.79 25.25
CA GLN A 43 -14.95 20.94 25.67
C GLN A 43 -13.92 20.89 24.53
N PHE A 44 -14.32 20.47 23.32
CA PHE A 44 -13.39 20.18 22.21
C PHE A 44 -13.69 20.94 20.92
N ARG A 45 -14.31 22.12 21.00
CA ARG A 45 -14.66 22.93 19.82
C ARG A 45 -13.44 23.24 18.91
N ASN A 46 -12.22 23.18 19.45
CA ASN A 46 -10.97 23.41 18.73
C ASN A 46 -10.02 22.19 18.72
N ALA A 47 -10.53 20.97 18.95
CA ALA A 47 -9.68 19.78 18.90
C ALA A 47 -9.16 19.56 17.47
N ILE A 48 -7.84 19.42 17.33
CA ILE A 48 -7.22 19.06 16.07
C ILE A 48 -7.28 17.54 15.93
N PRO A 49 -7.99 16.99 14.93
CA PRO A 49 -7.96 15.57 14.67
C PRO A 49 -6.54 15.18 14.26
N VAL A 50 -5.90 14.32 15.04
CA VAL A 50 -4.61 13.74 14.69
C VAL A 50 -4.90 12.51 13.83
N PRO A 51 -4.52 12.50 12.54
CA PRO A 51 -4.71 11.33 11.69
C PRO A 51 -3.86 10.18 12.20
N SER A 52 -4.27 8.96 11.88
CA SER A 52 -3.43 7.79 12.16
C SER A 52 -2.08 7.94 11.46
N VAL A 53 -1.00 7.46 12.09
CA VAL A 53 0.32 7.34 11.43
C VAL A 53 0.26 6.47 10.16
N HIS A 54 -0.78 5.65 10.02
CA HIS A 54 -1.04 4.85 8.84
C HIS A 54 -1.85 5.58 7.75
N GLU A 55 -2.38 6.78 8.05
CA GLU A 55 -3.18 7.59 7.12
C GLU A 55 -2.33 8.66 6.45
N VAL A 56 -1.55 8.24 5.47
CA VAL A 56 -0.81 9.17 4.59
C VAL A 56 -1.77 9.81 3.57
N ASP A 57 -1.46 11.03 3.13
CA ASP A 57 -2.07 11.63 1.94
C ASP A 57 -1.57 10.90 0.68
N ILE A 58 -2.20 9.76 0.39
CA ILE A 58 -1.80 8.89 -0.71
C ILE A 58 -1.92 9.56 -2.07
N PHE A 59 -2.84 10.52 -2.23
CA PHE A 59 -3.00 11.24 -3.48
C PHE A 59 -1.78 12.13 -3.72
N ARG A 60 -1.34 12.89 -2.72
CA ARG A 60 -0.11 13.69 -2.79
C ARG A 60 1.10 12.80 -3.11
N CYS A 61 1.23 11.66 -2.44
CA CYS A 61 2.33 10.72 -2.68
C CYS A 61 2.32 10.22 -4.13
N PHE A 62 1.18 9.72 -4.60
CA PHE A 62 1.08 9.10 -5.92
C PHE A 62 0.92 10.09 -7.07
N LEU A 63 0.68 11.38 -6.82
CA LEU A 63 0.48 12.40 -7.84
C LEU A 63 1.56 12.39 -8.96
N PRO A 64 2.88 12.28 -8.66
CA PRO A 64 3.92 12.23 -9.70
C PRO A 64 3.82 10.97 -10.59
N ILE A 65 3.17 9.91 -10.13
CA ILE A 65 3.12 8.60 -10.79
C ILE A 65 1.68 8.12 -10.94
N LEU A 66 0.72 9.04 -10.93
CA LEU A 66 -0.71 8.77 -10.92
C LEU A 66 -1.17 7.81 -12.04
N PRO A 67 -0.68 7.94 -13.30
CA PRO A 67 -1.05 7.01 -14.37
C PRO A 67 -0.55 5.58 -14.19
N HIS A 68 0.25 5.32 -13.16
CA HIS A 68 0.89 4.03 -12.88
C HIS A 68 0.45 3.43 -11.54
N VAL A 69 -0.50 4.03 -10.82
CA VAL A 69 -0.95 3.53 -9.50
C VAL A 69 -1.38 2.07 -9.55
N GLN A 70 -2.11 1.65 -10.59
CA GLN A 70 -2.51 0.25 -10.72
C GLN A 70 -1.33 -0.69 -10.95
N LEU A 71 -0.32 -0.26 -11.70
CA LEU A 71 0.92 -1.02 -11.86
C LEU A 71 1.70 -1.11 -10.53
N LEU A 72 1.74 -0.02 -9.75
CA LEU A 72 2.33 -0.04 -8.42
C LEU A 72 1.59 -1.03 -7.51
N TRP A 73 0.27 -1.06 -7.57
CA TRP A 73 -0.53 -2.04 -6.84
C TRP A 73 -0.16 -3.48 -7.23
N GLU A 74 0.04 -3.78 -8.53
CA GLU A 74 0.53 -5.09 -8.97
C GLU A 74 1.92 -5.42 -8.38
N LEU A 75 2.86 -4.46 -8.39
CA LEU A 75 4.20 -4.68 -7.82
C LEU A 75 4.15 -4.93 -6.31
N VAL A 76 3.33 -4.17 -5.58
CA VAL A 76 3.20 -4.28 -4.13
C VAL A 76 2.51 -5.58 -3.74
N ILE A 77 1.43 -5.96 -4.43
CA ILE A 77 0.69 -7.18 -4.06
C ILE A 77 1.51 -8.45 -4.26
N VAL A 78 2.42 -8.47 -5.25
CA VAL A 78 3.35 -9.60 -5.47
C VAL A 78 4.74 -9.39 -4.85
N THR A 79 4.87 -8.42 -3.94
CA THR A 79 6.09 -8.11 -3.17
C THR A 79 7.36 -7.99 -4.02
N GLU A 80 7.25 -7.35 -5.18
CA GLU A 80 8.42 -7.06 -6.01
C GLU A 80 9.32 -6.03 -5.30
N PRO A 81 10.66 -6.11 -5.45
CA PRO A 81 11.59 -5.21 -4.79
C PRO A 81 11.54 -3.81 -5.41
N ILE A 82 11.29 -2.78 -4.60
CA ILE A 82 11.08 -1.39 -5.05
C ILE A 82 12.02 -0.44 -4.30
N VAL A 83 12.69 0.45 -5.04
CA VAL A 83 13.43 1.58 -4.46
C VAL A 83 12.68 2.88 -4.72
N VAL A 84 12.36 3.61 -3.66
CA VAL A 84 11.85 4.98 -3.70
C VAL A 84 13.01 5.94 -3.46
N MET A 85 13.38 6.71 -4.48
CA MET A 85 14.37 7.79 -4.40
C MET A 85 13.63 9.13 -4.33
N ALA A 86 13.81 9.87 -3.24
CA ALA A 86 13.23 11.21 -3.06
C ALA A 86 14.31 12.23 -2.68
N SER A 87 13.95 13.50 -2.49
CA SER A 87 14.88 14.54 -2.04
C SER A 87 14.97 14.71 -0.52
N SER A 88 14.03 14.14 0.24
CA SER A 88 14.04 14.22 1.70
C SER A 88 13.52 12.94 2.36
N PRO A 89 13.97 12.63 3.60
CA PRO A 89 13.55 11.43 4.32
C PRO A 89 12.04 11.38 4.54
N SER A 90 11.40 12.52 4.74
CA SER A 90 9.95 12.62 4.91
C SER A 90 9.21 12.17 3.66
N VAL A 91 9.62 12.67 2.48
CA VAL A 91 8.95 12.36 1.21
C VAL A 91 9.14 10.88 0.83
N CYS A 92 10.34 10.30 1.03
CA CYS A 92 10.52 8.88 0.76
C CYS A 92 9.72 8.02 1.75
N SER A 93 9.72 8.37 3.04
CA SER A 93 9.00 7.62 4.08
C SER A 93 7.50 7.62 3.83
N GLU A 94 6.92 8.79 3.50
CA GLU A 94 5.50 8.91 3.15
C GLU A 94 5.13 8.06 1.93
N MET A 95 5.95 8.08 0.87
CA MET A 95 5.71 7.25 -0.32
C MET A 95 5.80 5.76 0.00
N VAL A 96 6.82 5.31 0.75
CA VAL A 96 6.95 3.90 1.14
C VAL A 96 5.71 3.46 1.94
N GLN A 97 5.28 4.29 2.90
CA GLN A 97 4.08 4.02 3.68
C GLN A 97 2.82 4.01 2.81
N ALA A 98 2.70 4.92 1.83
CA ALA A 98 1.60 4.95 0.88
C ALA A 98 1.55 3.67 0.03
N LEU A 99 2.70 3.18 -0.47
CA LEU A 99 2.81 1.92 -1.20
C LEU A 99 2.35 0.74 -0.35
N VAL A 100 2.87 0.59 0.86
CA VAL A 100 2.50 -0.50 1.77
C VAL A 100 0.99 -0.48 2.10
N SER A 101 0.42 0.71 2.29
CA SER A 101 -1.01 0.87 2.59
C SER A 101 -1.94 0.61 1.39
N MET A 102 -1.41 0.60 0.16
CA MET A 102 -2.24 0.60 -1.05
C MET A 102 -2.96 -0.72 -1.32
N ILE A 103 -2.51 -1.80 -0.68
CA ILE A 103 -3.12 -3.12 -0.78
C ILE A 103 -4.07 -3.42 0.40
N TRP A 104 -4.42 -2.43 1.23
CA TRP A 104 -5.43 -2.62 2.27
C TRP A 104 -6.76 -3.12 1.64
N PRO A 105 -7.40 -4.18 2.16
CA PRO A 105 -7.26 -4.75 3.51
C PRO A 105 -6.26 -5.89 3.66
N LEU A 106 -5.56 -6.26 2.58
CA LEU A 106 -4.46 -7.20 2.66
C LEU A 106 -3.29 -6.54 3.41
N ARG A 107 -2.77 -7.21 4.43
CA ARG A 107 -1.58 -6.74 5.15
C ARG A 107 -0.36 -7.04 4.30
N TYR A 108 0.50 -6.04 4.11
CA TYR A 108 1.81 -6.25 3.50
C TYR A 108 2.70 -7.06 4.44
N CYS A 109 3.27 -8.15 3.92
CA CYS A 109 4.02 -9.13 4.71
C CYS A 109 5.50 -9.22 4.32
N ALA A 110 5.99 -8.41 3.37
CA ALA A 110 7.42 -8.30 3.09
C ALA A 110 8.07 -7.17 3.92
N ASP A 111 9.40 -7.10 3.89
CA ASP A 111 10.13 -6.03 4.58
C ASP A 111 9.91 -4.68 3.88
N TYR A 112 9.95 -3.59 4.64
CA TYR A 112 9.95 -2.25 4.09
C TYR A 112 10.72 -1.31 5.02
N ARG A 113 11.53 -0.45 4.43
CA ARG A 113 12.34 0.57 5.13
C ARG A 113 11.89 1.95 4.66
N PRO A 114 11.05 2.68 5.43
CA PRO A 114 10.58 4.02 5.04
C PRO A 114 11.74 4.97 4.72
N PHE A 115 12.84 4.84 5.47
CA PHE A 115 14.08 5.52 5.20
C PHE A 115 15.26 4.59 5.49
N PHE A 116 16.08 4.35 4.47
CA PHE A 116 17.25 3.49 4.47
C PHE A 116 18.51 4.32 4.20
N THR A 117 19.56 3.99 4.93
CA THR A 117 20.81 4.76 5.01
C THR A 117 22.01 3.88 4.76
N ILE A 118 23.17 4.51 4.55
CA ILE A 118 24.44 3.80 4.39
C ILE A 118 24.96 3.19 5.71
N HIS A 119 24.35 3.56 6.84
CA HIS A 119 24.75 3.13 8.17
C HIS A 119 23.94 1.93 8.66
N ASP A 120 22.90 1.53 7.93
CA ASP A 120 22.14 0.32 8.24
C ASP A 120 23.01 -0.92 8.05
N SER A 121 22.89 -1.88 8.97
CA SER A 121 23.67 -3.13 8.97
C SER A 121 23.53 -3.93 7.67
N GLU A 122 22.35 -3.86 7.06
CA GLU A 122 21.93 -4.57 5.85
C GLU A 122 22.37 -3.86 4.56
N PHE A 123 23.06 -2.72 4.66
CA PHE A 123 23.53 -1.94 3.51
C PHE A 123 24.31 -2.78 2.50
N LYS A 124 25.21 -3.65 2.95
CA LYS A 124 25.98 -4.53 2.04
C LYS A 124 25.12 -5.56 1.33
N GLU A 125 24.06 -6.06 1.99
CA GLU A 125 23.14 -7.04 1.42
C GLU A 125 22.31 -6.40 0.30
N TYR A 126 21.67 -5.26 0.58
CA TYR A 126 20.77 -4.60 -0.38
C TYR A 126 21.50 -3.92 -1.54
N THR A 127 22.82 -3.71 -1.44
CA THR A 127 23.62 -3.11 -2.51
C THR A 127 24.41 -4.12 -3.33
N SER A 128 24.41 -5.39 -2.92
CA SER A 128 25.10 -6.47 -3.62
C SER A 128 24.40 -6.85 -4.93
N THR A 129 25.17 -6.98 -6.01
CA THR A 129 24.67 -7.44 -7.31
C THR A 129 24.75 -8.96 -7.49
N ASN A 130 25.38 -9.67 -6.54
CA ASN A 130 25.70 -11.09 -6.67
C ASN A 130 24.64 -12.02 -6.04
N GLN A 131 23.63 -11.46 -5.40
CA GLN A 131 22.57 -12.21 -4.71
C GLN A 131 21.20 -11.87 -5.31
N ALA A 132 20.26 -12.78 -5.13
CA ALA A 132 18.86 -12.51 -5.45
C ALA A 132 18.37 -11.37 -4.55
N LEU A 133 17.74 -10.36 -5.14
CA LEU A 133 17.22 -9.22 -4.38
C LEU A 133 16.09 -9.68 -3.46
N PRO A 134 16.11 -9.30 -2.17
CA PRO A 134 15.04 -9.63 -1.24
C PRO A 134 13.77 -8.86 -1.61
N SER A 135 12.60 -9.42 -1.28
CA SER A 135 11.33 -8.71 -1.37
C SER A 135 11.27 -7.60 -0.32
N VAL A 136 11.67 -6.38 -0.73
CA VAL A 136 11.71 -5.21 0.14
C VAL A 136 11.38 -3.91 -0.61
N ILE A 137 10.71 -2.99 0.09
CA ILE A 137 10.52 -1.61 -0.36
C ILE A 137 11.46 -0.68 0.41
N LEU A 138 12.39 -0.01 -0.27
CA LEU A 138 13.40 0.87 0.34
C LEU A 138 13.15 2.34 -0.02
N GLY A 139 13.04 3.22 0.97
CA GLY A 139 13.05 4.67 0.79
C GLY A 139 14.46 5.25 0.99
N VAL A 140 14.96 6.03 0.04
CA VAL A 140 16.29 6.63 0.08
C VAL A 140 16.26 8.06 -0.46
N THR A 141 17.24 8.89 -0.09
CA THR A 141 17.23 10.34 -0.41
C THR A 141 18.41 10.83 -1.26
N ASN A 142 19.43 10.00 -1.49
CA ASN A 142 20.77 10.46 -1.86
C ASN A 142 21.18 10.05 -3.30
N PRO A 143 21.86 10.94 -4.08
CA PRO A 143 22.54 10.62 -5.33
C PRO A 143 23.47 9.38 -5.28
N PHE A 144 24.07 9.09 -4.12
CA PHE A 144 24.87 7.89 -3.95
C PHE A 144 24.07 6.61 -4.25
N PHE A 145 22.86 6.49 -3.68
CA PHE A 145 21.97 5.36 -3.94
C PHE A 145 21.49 5.31 -5.39
N ALA A 146 21.45 6.45 -6.08
CA ALA A 146 21.10 6.50 -7.49
C ALA A 146 22.08 5.70 -8.37
N LYS A 147 23.35 5.61 -7.98
CA LYS A 147 24.36 4.75 -8.63
C LYS A 147 24.32 3.33 -8.07
N THR A 148 24.30 3.19 -6.76
CA THR A 148 24.45 1.90 -6.10
C THR A 148 23.26 0.97 -6.36
N LEU A 149 22.04 1.51 -6.38
CA LEU A 149 20.80 0.74 -6.57
C LEU A 149 20.26 0.80 -8.01
N GLN A 150 21.03 1.29 -8.99
CA GLN A 150 20.56 1.44 -10.38
C GLN A 150 20.15 0.12 -11.05
N HIS A 151 20.67 -1.00 -10.54
CA HIS A 151 20.41 -2.35 -11.05
C HIS A 151 19.07 -2.91 -10.56
N TRP A 152 18.41 -2.25 -9.60
CA TRP A 152 17.13 -2.70 -9.06
C TRP A 152 16.03 -2.68 -10.14
N PRO A 153 15.12 -3.66 -10.13
CA PRO A 153 14.16 -3.84 -11.21
C PRO A 153 13.08 -2.74 -11.22
N HIS A 154 12.79 -2.15 -10.06
CA HIS A 154 11.76 -1.13 -9.88
C HIS A 154 12.30 0.05 -9.07
N ILE A 155 12.32 1.23 -9.70
CA ILE A 155 12.80 2.46 -9.09
C ILE A 155 11.76 3.57 -9.32
N ILE A 156 11.31 4.17 -8.22
CA ILE A 156 10.43 5.34 -8.22
C ILE A 156 11.31 6.54 -7.89
N ARG A 157 11.50 7.46 -8.84
CA ARG A 157 12.20 8.73 -8.59
C ARG A 157 11.17 9.84 -8.41
N ILE A 158 11.10 10.38 -7.22
CA ILE A 158 10.29 11.55 -6.88
C ILE A 158 11.15 12.79 -7.13
N GLY A 159 10.63 13.75 -7.90
CA GLY A 159 11.31 15.02 -8.16
C GLY A 159 11.01 16.05 -7.09
N ASP A 160 11.82 17.11 -7.06
CA ASP A 160 11.52 18.29 -6.24
C ASP A 160 10.27 19.03 -6.72
N GLU A 161 9.69 19.78 -5.79
CA GLU A 161 8.34 20.35 -5.75
C GLU A 161 7.67 20.69 -7.10
N PHE A 162 6.39 20.34 -7.16
CA PHE A 162 5.50 20.57 -8.30
C PHE A 162 5.42 22.06 -8.67
N PRO A 163 5.85 22.47 -9.88
CA PRO A 163 5.29 23.68 -10.46
C PRO A 163 3.82 23.36 -10.80
N PRO A 164 2.84 24.12 -10.29
CA PRO A 164 1.40 23.84 -10.47
C PRO A 164 0.92 23.85 -11.92
N ASN A 165 1.79 24.14 -12.90
CA ASN A 165 1.46 24.35 -14.31
C ASN A 165 2.21 23.47 -15.32
N SER A 166 2.96 22.43 -14.91
CA SER A 166 3.61 21.56 -15.90
C SER A 166 2.91 20.20 -16.05
N PRO A 167 2.33 19.87 -17.22
CA PRO A 167 1.90 18.51 -17.52
C PRO A 167 3.14 17.69 -17.92
N GLN A 168 4.13 17.57 -17.03
CA GLN A 168 5.23 16.64 -17.28
C GLN A 168 4.67 15.23 -17.17
N ARG A 169 4.41 14.62 -18.33
CA ARG A 169 4.04 13.21 -18.44
C ARG A 169 5.21 12.38 -17.89
N HIS A 170 5.10 11.90 -16.65
CA HIS A 170 6.05 10.96 -16.08
C HIS A 170 5.96 9.64 -16.86
N LYS A 171 6.97 9.41 -17.70
CA LYS A 171 7.05 8.26 -18.61
C LYS A 171 7.48 7.01 -17.83
N ILE A 172 6.86 5.87 -18.15
CA ILE A 172 7.45 4.56 -17.80
C ILE A 172 8.69 4.40 -18.65
N LYS A 173 9.82 4.07 -18.01
CA LYS A 173 11.06 3.74 -18.72
C LYS A 173 11.55 2.37 -18.27
N LYS A 174 12.28 1.68 -19.15
CA LYS A 174 12.99 0.45 -18.79
C LYS A 174 14.08 0.78 -17.77
N ALA A 175 14.16 0.01 -16.68
CA ALA A 175 15.18 0.21 -15.65
C ALA A 175 16.61 0.13 -16.22
N SER A 176 16.84 -0.71 -17.23
CA SER A 176 18.13 -0.85 -17.92
C SER A 176 18.66 0.43 -18.58
N ASN A 177 17.78 1.40 -18.85
CA ASN A 177 18.15 2.67 -19.51
C ASN A 177 18.45 3.79 -18.49
N LEU A 178 18.48 3.47 -17.19
CA LEU A 178 18.77 4.43 -16.15
C LEU A 178 20.27 4.75 -16.18
N ARG A 179 20.63 5.87 -16.79
CA ARG A 179 21.98 6.43 -16.65
C ARG A 179 22.09 7.08 -15.28
N THR A 180 23.22 6.86 -14.60
CA THR A 180 23.57 7.40 -13.28
C THR A 180 23.34 8.91 -13.13
N LEU A 181 23.41 9.66 -14.24
CA LEU A 181 23.29 11.11 -14.30
C LEU A 181 21.90 11.62 -14.77
N ASP A 182 21.06 10.78 -15.39
CA ASP A 182 19.76 11.21 -15.94
C ASP A 182 18.64 11.05 -14.90
N SER A 183 18.58 12.00 -13.97
CA SER A 183 17.70 12.07 -12.81
C SER A 183 16.27 12.53 -13.12
N LYS A 184 15.64 12.01 -14.19
CA LYS A 184 14.26 12.41 -14.52
C LYS A 184 13.27 11.73 -13.57
N PRO A 185 12.38 12.48 -12.88
CA PRO A 185 11.35 11.90 -12.03
C PRO A 185 10.40 10.98 -12.79
N GLY A 186 9.98 9.89 -12.15
CA GLY A 186 9.04 8.92 -12.72
C GLY A 186 9.29 7.48 -12.24
N LEU A 187 8.56 6.55 -12.86
CA LEU A 187 8.64 5.12 -12.59
C LEU A 187 9.52 4.42 -13.62
N TYR A 188 10.55 3.75 -13.14
CA TYR A 188 11.45 2.90 -13.90
C TYR A 188 11.17 1.45 -13.51
N THR A 189 10.82 0.61 -14.47
CA THR A 189 10.42 -0.77 -14.19
C THR A 189 10.77 -1.71 -15.33
N GLN A 190 11.17 -2.92 -15.00
CA GLN A 190 11.30 -4.04 -15.94
C GLN A 190 10.02 -4.88 -16.03
N TYR A 191 9.07 -4.64 -15.12
CA TYR A 191 7.81 -5.38 -15.02
C TYR A 191 6.89 -5.04 -16.19
N LYS A 192 6.31 -6.09 -16.79
CA LYS A 192 5.25 -5.95 -17.79
C LYS A 192 3.90 -5.97 -17.08
N PRO A 193 3.10 -4.89 -17.14
CA PRO A 193 1.78 -4.84 -16.51
C PRO A 193 0.92 -6.02 -16.96
N LEU A 194 0.35 -6.76 -16.02
CA LEU A 194 -0.56 -7.87 -16.31
C LEU A 194 -1.99 -7.38 -16.48
N LEU A 195 -2.35 -6.28 -15.80
CA LEU A 195 -3.68 -5.71 -15.84
C LEU A 195 -3.75 -4.45 -16.72
N GLN A 196 -4.91 -4.25 -17.34
CA GLN A 196 -5.17 -3.06 -18.13
C GLN A 196 -5.48 -1.87 -17.22
N LYS A 197 -4.89 -0.72 -17.55
CA LYS A 197 -5.09 0.52 -16.79
C LYS A 197 -6.56 0.97 -16.77
N ASP A 198 -7.06 1.30 -15.58
CA ASP A 198 -8.34 1.98 -15.44
C ASP A 198 -8.25 3.45 -15.91
N LYS A 199 -8.71 3.67 -17.14
CA LYS A 199 -8.76 5.00 -17.76
C LYS A 199 -9.86 5.89 -17.14
N LEU A 200 -10.91 5.31 -16.58
CA LEU A 200 -12.03 6.07 -16.00
C LEU A 200 -11.62 6.71 -14.67
N LEU A 201 -10.97 5.94 -13.80
CA LEU A 201 -10.38 6.46 -12.56
C LEU A 201 -9.40 7.60 -12.88
N LEU A 202 -8.47 7.37 -13.81
CA LEU A 202 -7.45 8.36 -14.15
C LEU A 202 -8.10 9.65 -14.67
N LYS A 203 -9.10 9.57 -15.56
CA LYS A 203 -9.86 10.74 -16.02
C LYS A 203 -10.56 11.47 -14.87
N LYS A 204 -11.15 10.73 -13.92
CA LYS A 204 -11.87 11.30 -12.76
C LYS A 204 -10.93 12.04 -11.80
N LEU A 205 -9.73 11.50 -11.56
CA LEU A 205 -8.71 12.13 -10.72
C LEU A 205 -8.09 13.35 -11.41
N LEU A 206 -7.75 13.24 -12.70
CA LEU A 206 -7.23 14.37 -13.49
C LEU A 206 -8.25 15.53 -13.59
N LYS A 207 -9.54 15.22 -13.77
CA LYS A 207 -10.61 16.23 -13.71
C LYS A 207 -10.65 16.91 -12.34
N GLY A 208 -10.45 16.14 -11.25
CA GLY A 208 -10.38 16.69 -9.90
C GLY A 208 -9.23 17.70 -9.72
N ILE A 209 -8.07 17.45 -10.33
CA ILE A 209 -6.94 18.41 -10.35
C ILE A 209 -7.35 19.69 -11.08
N GLN A 210 -7.96 19.56 -12.26
CA GLN A 210 -8.43 20.70 -13.06
C GLN A 210 -9.48 21.55 -12.31
N THR A 211 -10.38 20.91 -11.58
CA THR A 211 -11.41 21.59 -10.79
C THR A 211 -10.92 22.03 -9.41
N LYS A 212 -9.61 21.94 -9.11
CA LYS A 212 -9.02 22.25 -7.80
C LYS A 212 -9.74 21.56 -6.62
N ARG A 213 -10.15 20.31 -6.82
CA ARG A 213 -10.76 19.49 -5.78
C ARG A 213 -9.75 19.32 -4.63
N PRO A 214 -10.16 19.45 -3.35
CA PRO A 214 -9.28 19.25 -2.21
C PRO A 214 -8.57 17.88 -2.24
N SER A 215 -7.33 17.83 -1.72
CA SER A 215 -6.48 16.63 -1.74
C SER A 215 -7.15 15.48 -1.00
N GLU A 216 -7.85 15.78 0.09
CA GLU A 216 -8.53 14.82 0.96
C GLU A 216 -9.60 14.04 0.19
N VAL A 217 -10.35 14.73 -0.68
CA VAL A 217 -11.39 14.10 -1.51
C VAL A 217 -10.76 13.23 -2.61
N GLN A 218 -9.64 13.68 -3.19
CA GLN A 218 -8.90 12.89 -4.19
C GLN A 218 -8.28 11.64 -3.54
N SER A 219 -7.72 11.80 -2.34
CA SER A 219 -7.20 10.71 -1.51
C SER A 219 -8.29 9.73 -1.13
N ALA A 220 -9.47 10.18 -0.71
CA ALA A 220 -10.59 9.29 -0.40
C ALA A 220 -11.07 8.50 -1.64
N LEU A 221 -11.14 9.15 -2.81
CA LEU A 221 -11.48 8.47 -4.08
C LEU A 221 -10.44 7.40 -4.44
N LEU A 222 -9.15 7.71 -4.28
CA LEU A 222 -8.07 6.78 -4.58
C LEU A 222 -8.02 5.61 -3.60
N LYS A 223 -8.21 5.88 -2.30
CA LYS A 223 -8.30 4.85 -1.24
C LYS A 223 -9.45 3.89 -1.53
N ARG A 224 -10.62 4.44 -1.87
CA ARG A 224 -11.79 3.61 -2.22
C ARG A 224 -11.53 2.71 -3.42
N TYR A 225 -10.91 3.24 -4.48
CA TYR A 225 -10.56 2.44 -5.64
C TYR A 225 -9.60 1.29 -5.29
N LEU A 226 -8.53 1.59 -4.54
CA LEU A 226 -7.53 0.60 -4.12
C LEU A 226 -8.13 -0.48 -3.20
N LEU A 227 -9.03 -0.08 -2.31
CA LEU A 227 -9.81 -0.97 -1.46
C LEU A 227 -10.68 -1.92 -2.29
N GLU A 228 -11.49 -1.38 -3.21
CA GLU A 228 -12.38 -2.17 -4.07
C GLU A 228 -11.57 -3.12 -4.97
N LEU A 229 -10.41 -2.69 -5.47
CA LEU A 229 -9.49 -3.51 -6.26
C LEU A 229 -8.93 -4.67 -5.44
N THR A 230 -8.43 -4.39 -4.23
CA THR A 230 -7.85 -5.43 -3.37
C THR A 230 -8.91 -6.41 -2.88
N GLN A 231 -10.08 -5.92 -2.45
CA GLN A 231 -11.19 -6.80 -2.07
C GLN A 231 -11.61 -7.70 -3.24
N SER A 232 -11.72 -7.15 -4.44
CA SER A 232 -12.02 -7.95 -5.63
C SER A 232 -10.98 -9.02 -5.95
N PHE A 233 -9.71 -8.73 -5.68
CA PHE A 233 -8.64 -9.72 -5.75
C PHE A 233 -8.75 -10.79 -4.65
N MET A 234 -9.24 -10.46 -3.45
CA MET A 234 -9.36 -11.44 -2.36
C MET A 234 -10.61 -12.33 -2.49
N ILE A 235 -11.72 -11.84 -3.05
CA ILE A 235 -13.00 -12.58 -3.13
C ILE A 235 -12.85 -14.01 -3.70
N PRO A 236 -12.14 -14.24 -4.82
CA PRO A 236 -11.97 -15.60 -5.33
C PRO A 236 -11.20 -16.51 -4.37
N LEU A 237 -10.19 -15.97 -3.68
CA LEU A 237 -9.41 -16.71 -2.69
C LEU A 237 -10.29 -17.11 -1.52
N GLU A 238 -11.08 -16.18 -0.98
CA GLU A 238 -12.03 -16.44 0.11
C GLU A 238 -13.04 -17.53 -0.28
N ARG A 239 -13.60 -17.44 -1.50
CA ARG A 239 -14.54 -18.44 -2.02
C ARG A 239 -13.90 -19.82 -2.16
N TYR A 240 -12.67 -19.88 -2.65
CA TYR A 240 -11.95 -21.14 -2.80
C TYR A 240 -11.56 -21.72 -1.43
N MET A 241 -11.07 -20.90 -0.51
CA MET A 241 -10.79 -21.34 0.87
C MET A 241 -12.06 -21.86 1.55
N ALA A 242 -13.20 -21.21 1.36
CA ALA A 242 -14.48 -21.68 1.88
C ALA A 242 -14.89 -23.05 1.30
N SER A 243 -14.54 -23.35 0.05
CA SER A 243 -14.85 -24.66 -0.55
C SER A 243 -13.96 -25.80 -0.03
N LEU A 244 -12.81 -25.47 0.56
CA LEU A 244 -11.93 -26.42 1.25
C LEU A 244 -12.40 -26.74 2.69
N MET A 245 -13.39 -26.00 3.21
CA MET A 245 -13.95 -26.22 4.54
C MET A 245 -14.78 -27.52 4.57
N PRO A 246 -14.67 -28.33 5.64
CA PRO A 246 -15.52 -29.50 5.83
C PRO A 246 -17.01 -29.12 5.87
N LEU A 247 -17.84 -29.88 5.16
CA LEU A 247 -19.29 -29.70 5.20
C LEU A 247 -19.81 -29.91 6.62
N GLN A 248 -20.74 -29.07 7.08
CA GLN A 248 -21.30 -29.13 8.45
C GLN A 248 -21.86 -30.52 8.81
N ARG A 249 -22.45 -31.23 7.85
CA ARG A 249 -22.96 -32.61 8.03
C ARG A 249 -21.89 -33.63 8.43
N ASN A 250 -20.61 -33.34 8.17
CA ASN A 250 -19.47 -34.20 8.49
C ASN A 250 -18.83 -33.83 9.84
N ILE A 251 -19.29 -32.76 10.49
CA ILE A 251 -18.81 -32.30 11.80
C ILE A 251 -19.64 -33.00 12.88
N SER A 252 -18.99 -33.69 13.81
CA SER A 252 -19.64 -34.33 14.95
C SER A 252 -18.85 -34.03 16.23
N PRO A 253 -19.51 -33.71 17.37
CA PRO A 253 -18.83 -33.51 18.65
C PRO A 253 -18.05 -34.74 19.13
N TYR A 254 -18.38 -35.92 18.60
CA TYR A 254 -17.80 -37.20 18.99
C TYR A 254 -16.74 -37.71 17.99
N LYS A 255 -16.46 -36.96 16.92
CA LYS A 255 -15.37 -37.25 15.97
C LYS A 255 -14.29 -36.17 16.11
N GLY A 256 -13.06 -36.53 15.75
CA GLY A 256 -11.97 -35.55 15.70
C GLY A 256 -12.29 -34.38 14.76
N THR A 257 -11.74 -33.21 15.06
CA THR A 257 -11.90 -32.00 14.24
C THR A 257 -11.50 -32.30 12.80
N PRO A 258 -12.40 -32.14 11.81
CA PRO A 258 -12.08 -32.44 10.42
C PRO A 258 -11.02 -31.49 9.89
N SER A 259 -10.04 -32.02 9.16
CA SER A 259 -8.96 -31.25 8.57
C SER A 259 -9.45 -30.44 7.37
N LEU A 260 -8.91 -29.23 7.21
CA LEU A 260 -9.09 -28.43 6.00
C LEU A 260 -8.46 -29.14 4.79
N GLY A 261 -9.11 -29.05 3.63
CA GLY A 261 -8.47 -29.47 2.38
C GLY A 261 -7.22 -28.62 2.09
N PRO A 262 -6.15 -29.19 1.52
CA PRO A 262 -4.96 -28.41 1.17
C PRO A 262 -5.28 -27.43 0.04
N PHE A 263 -4.68 -26.24 0.10
CA PHE A 263 -4.79 -25.26 -0.99
C PHE A 263 -4.01 -25.75 -2.22
N LYS A 264 -4.70 -25.88 -3.37
CA LYS A 264 -4.09 -26.30 -4.63
C LYS A 264 -4.14 -25.14 -5.64
N PRO A 265 -3.00 -24.50 -5.95
CA PRO A 265 -2.96 -23.35 -6.86
C PRO A 265 -3.60 -23.61 -8.22
N ASP A 266 -3.35 -24.78 -8.84
CA ASP A 266 -3.88 -25.08 -10.17
C ASP A 266 -5.41 -25.23 -10.18
N ASP A 267 -5.98 -25.83 -9.14
CA ASP A 267 -7.44 -25.95 -9.01
C ASP A 267 -8.08 -24.58 -8.78
N PHE A 268 -7.47 -23.74 -7.93
CA PHE A 268 -7.88 -22.35 -7.76
C PHE A 268 -7.87 -21.59 -9.09
N LEU A 269 -6.77 -21.68 -9.86
CA LEU A 269 -6.62 -20.93 -11.12
C LEU A 269 -7.70 -21.31 -12.15
N ARG A 270 -8.16 -22.57 -12.18
CA ARG A 270 -9.28 -23.00 -13.03
C ARG A 270 -10.60 -22.33 -12.65
N THR A 271 -10.80 -22.00 -11.37
CA THR A 271 -12.03 -21.30 -10.94
C THR A 271 -12.10 -19.85 -11.44
N LEU A 272 -10.96 -19.23 -11.77
CA LEU A 272 -10.89 -17.82 -12.17
C LEU A 272 -11.58 -17.52 -13.50
N GLU A 273 -11.75 -18.51 -14.37
CA GLU A 273 -12.50 -18.34 -15.63
C GLU A 273 -13.96 -17.96 -15.36
N ASN A 274 -14.56 -18.58 -14.34
CA ASN A 274 -15.98 -18.42 -14.01
C ASN A 274 -16.23 -17.49 -12.81
N ALA A 275 -15.23 -17.27 -11.95
CA ALA A 275 -15.39 -16.55 -10.68
C ALA A 275 -14.23 -15.59 -10.37
N GLY A 276 -13.51 -15.10 -11.39
CA GLY A 276 -12.34 -14.24 -11.20
C GLY A 276 -12.65 -12.76 -10.89
N PRO A 277 -11.62 -11.97 -10.50
CA PRO A 277 -11.76 -10.56 -10.10
C PRO A 277 -12.30 -9.64 -11.19
N GLN A 278 -12.19 -10.05 -12.46
CA GLN A 278 -12.73 -9.30 -13.60
C GLN A 278 -14.23 -9.06 -13.51
N LEU A 279 -14.98 -9.91 -12.78
CA LEU A 279 -16.43 -9.82 -12.64
C LEU A 279 -16.85 -8.68 -11.70
N THR A 280 -16.05 -8.36 -10.68
CA THR A 280 -16.35 -7.29 -9.72
C THR A 280 -15.67 -5.98 -10.07
N THR A 281 -14.44 -6.04 -10.60
CA THR A 281 -13.67 -4.84 -10.97
C THR A 281 -14.00 -4.29 -12.35
N GLY A 282 -14.39 -5.14 -13.30
CA GLY A 282 -14.42 -4.81 -14.72
C GLY A 282 -13.04 -4.61 -15.36
N ILE A 283 -11.94 -4.80 -14.61
CA ILE A 283 -10.57 -4.68 -15.11
C ILE A 283 -10.18 -5.97 -15.83
N LYS A 284 -9.74 -5.81 -17.09
CA LYS A 284 -9.26 -6.90 -17.93
C LYS A 284 -7.75 -7.07 -17.79
N GLY A 285 -7.26 -8.28 -17.98
CA GLY A 285 -5.83 -8.59 -17.89
C GLY A 285 -5.59 -10.06 -17.57
N ASP A 286 -4.32 -10.41 -17.41
CA ASP A 286 -3.91 -11.76 -17.02
C ASP A 286 -3.92 -11.91 -15.50
N TRP A 287 -5.11 -12.03 -14.92
CA TRP A 287 -5.30 -12.27 -13.49
C TRP A 287 -4.65 -13.58 -13.04
N ALA A 288 -4.69 -14.62 -13.88
CA ALA A 288 -4.10 -15.92 -13.55
C ALA A 288 -2.58 -15.82 -13.37
N ALA A 289 -1.88 -15.09 -14.24
CA ALA A 289 -0.45 -14.82 -14.06
C ALA A 289 -0.16 -14.01 -12.79
N LEU A 290 -1.03 -13.04 -12.43
CA LEU A 290 -0.86 -12.27 -11.20
C LEU A 290 -0.97 -13.17 -9.95
N TYR A 291 -1.98 -14.05 -9.90
CA TYR A 291 -2.11 -15.02 -8.80
C TYR A 291 -0.93 -16.00 -8.73
N ARG A 292 -0.42 -16.47 -9.88
CA ARG A 292 0.78 -17.34 -9.89
C ARG A 292 2.00 -16.66 -9.27
N LYS A 293 2.16 -15.35 -9.47
CA LYS A 293 3.20 -14.56 -8.81
C LYS A 293 2.88 -14.39 -7.31
N PHE A 294 1.65 -14.05 -6.98
CA PHE A 294 1.19 -13.86 -5.60
C PHE A 294 1.43 -15.09 -4.71
N PHE A 295 1.12 -16.29 -5.18
CA PHE A 295 1.32 -17.54 -4.42
C PHE A 295 2.79 -17.88 -4.12
N ARG A 296 3.74 -17.17 -4.72
CA ARG A 296 5.18 -17.36 -4.51
C ARG A 296 5.80 -16.26 -3.64
N CYS A 297 5.00 -15.27 -3.26
CA CYS A 297 5.45 -14.06 -2.60
C CYS A 297 5.02 -14.09 -1.11
N SER A 298 5.60 -13.23 -0.28
CA SER A 298 5.35 -13.28 1.18
C SER A 298 3.96 -12.78 1.60
N ASN A 299 3.19 -12.17 0.70
CA ASN A 299 1.82 -11.73 1.00
C ASN A 299 0.77 -12.87 0.98
N PHE A 300 1.12 -14.07 0.46
CA PHE A 300 0.25 -15.26 0.49
C PHE A 300 0.66 -16.19 1.63
#